data_AF-A0A4Q2Y0R2-F1
#
_entry.id   AF-A0A4Q2Y0R2-F1
#
_cell.length_a   1.000
_cell.length_b   1.000
_cell.length_c   1.000
_cell.angle_alpha   90.00
_cell.angle_beta   90.00
_cell.angle_gamma   90.00
#
_symmetry.space_group_name_H-M   'P 1'
#
loop_
_entity.id
_entity.type
_entity.pdbx_description
1 polymer ?
#
loop_
_entity_poly.entity_id
_entity_poly.type
_entity_poly.pdbx_seq_one_letter_code
_entity_poly.pdbx_strand_id
1 'polypeptide(L)'
;MNSPYPLQHAAVLAAALFLPSSAMVLAAPVPVPAVGEVFVGFRTSGGEGSSTSYLIKLGADTLFRNAAPGTTLEVTGLGSPGTDLTATYGNFWSTRSDLYWGIFASRVSASSVVYASRPRTTPETATQPWPALPQTSRNATAQSMVDVLSSIGGYQGSEATANSPVATLQNNTAEDSSYFKQVGTPGTTDFGSLSQLTGIEAGFGGGPAGAALDLFRISTTGSAFVGTFTISAAGVITFTNAVTAEPNADTDGDGFSDAIEVLAGTNPASGGDYPRSQVSVTAEGPRIQTATAAANQTYTVEYSETLEPANSWISVGTHATGAAAAPVDFVDTDAGRRAKARGFYRVRFSS
;
A
#
# COMPACT_ATOMS: atom_id res chain seq x y z
N MET A 1 42.31 85.18 35.17
CA MET A 1 40.95 84.66 34.91
C MET A 1 41.09 83.37 34.12
N ASN A 2 40.64 82.25 34.72
CA ASN A 2 40.04 81.02 34.19
C ASN A 2 40.34 80.65 32.71
N SER A 3 40.65 79.42 32.30
CA SER A 3 40.38 78.06 32.81
C SER A 3 41.14 77.06 31.91
N PRO A 4 41.43 75.83 32.35
CA PRO A 4 42.04 74.80 31.50
C PRO A 4 40.98 73.99 30.73
N TYR A 5 41.33 73.47 29.55
CA TYR A 5 40.58 72.40 28.87
C TYR A 5 41.49 71.18 28.68
N PRO A 6 41.13 69.99 29.21
CA PRO A 6 41.83 68.76 28.88
C PRO A 6 41.23 68.10 27.62
N LEU A 7 42.10 67.65 26.72
CA LEU A 7 41.76 66.80 25.57
C LEU A 7 41.39 65.40 26.07
N GLN A 8 40.09 65.05 26.01
CA GLN A 8 39.63 63.68 26.18
C GLN A 8 39.93 62.87 24.90
N HIS A 9 40.75 61.84 25.01
CA HIS A 9 40.93 60.83 23.97
C HIS A 9 39.73 59.88 24.01
N ALA A 10 38.84 59.98 23.03
CA ALA A 10 37.78 59.00 22.82
C ALA A 10 38.40 57.72 22.23
N ALA A 11 38.41 56.63 22.99
CA ALA A 11 38.71 55.31 22.48
C ALA A 11 37.54 54.84 21.61
N VAL A 12 37.72 54.82 20.29
CA VAL A 12 36.79 54.18 19.36
C VAL A 12 36.99 52.67 19.45
N LEU A 13 36.11 52.01 20.20
CA LEU A 13 36.03 50.56 20.23
C LEU A 13 35.35 50.10 18.93
N ALA A 14 36.12 49.63 17.95
CA ALA A 14 35.59 48.98 16.76
C ALA A 14 35.00 47.62 17.15
N ALA A 15 33.70 47.56 17.40
CA ALA A 15 32.97 46.31 17.51
C ALA A 15 32.91 45.67 16.10
N ALA A 16 33.74 44.67 15.86
CA ALA A 16 33.62 43.81 14.69
C ALA A 16 32.29 43.05 14.80
N LEU A 17 31.29 43.53 14.06
CA LEU A 17 30.01 42.85 13.88
C LEU A 17 30.26 41.57 13.06
N PHE A 18 30.54 40.46 13.73
CA PHE A 18 30.50 39.13 13.12
C PHE A 18 29.04 38.84 12.78
N LEU A 19 28.64 39.15 11.54
CA LEU A 19 27.43 38.59 10.96
C LEU A 19 27.69 37.09 10.78
N PRO A 20 26.96 36.18 11.46
CA PRO A 20 27.05 34.77 11.12
C PRO A 20 26.61 34.64 9.67
N SER A 21 27.52 34.23 8.80
CA SER A 21 27.16 33.80 7.46
C SER A 21 26.25 32.59 7.64
N SER A 22 24.94 32.79 7.48
CA SER A 22 24.00 31.69 7.37
C SER A 22 24.42 30.87 6.17
N ALA A 23 25.12 29.76 6.40
CA ALA A 23 25.35 28.77 5.38
C ALA A 23 23.95 28.34 4.90
N MET A 24 23.61 28.62 3.64
CA MET A 24 22.41 28.07 3.03
C MET A 24 22.61 26.56 3.03
N VAL A 25 21.92 25.87 3.96
CA VAL A 25 21.83 24.41 3.92
C VAL A 25 20.92 24.11 2.73
N LEU A 26 21.53 23.80 1.58
CA LEU A 26 20.81 23.25 0.44
C LEU A 26 20.21 21.90 0.87
N ALA A 27 18.94 21.67 0.54
CA ALA A 27 18.31 20.39 0.79
C ALA A 27 19.08 19.29 0.05
N ALA A 28 19.28 18.15 0.69
CA ALA A 28 19.98 17.03 0.06
C ALA A 28 19.17 16.54 -1.16
N PRO A 29 19.81 16.20 -2.28
CA PRO A 29 19.09 15.65 -3.43
C PRO A 29 18.52 14.27 -3.10
N VAL A 30 17.40 13.92 -3.74
CA VAL A 30 16.86 12.55 -3.64
C VAL A 30 17.84 11.53 -4.24
N PRO A 31 17.83 10.26 -3.79
CA PRO A 31 18.72 9.23 -4.30
C PRO A 31 18.53 8.99 -5.80
N VAL A 32 19.60 8.67 -6.51
CA VAL A 32 19.50 8.28 -7.93
C VAL A 32 18.63 7.02 -8.05
N PRO A 33 17.60 7.02 -8.93
CA PRO A 33 16.78 5.84 -9.19
C PRO A 33 17.63 4.66 -9.68
N ALA A 34 17.43 3.49 -9.06
CA ALA A 34 18.03 2.25 -9.51
C ALA A 34 17.02 1.43 -10.33
N VAL A 35 17.53 0.49 -11.14
CA VAL A 35 16.68 -0.38 -11.96
C VAL A 35 15.77 -1.23 -11.07
N GLY A 36 14.47 -1.18 -11.33
CA GLY A 36 13.47 -1.92 -10.55
C GLY A 36 13.06 -1.24 -9.25
N GLU A 37 13.48 -0.01 -8.97
CA GLU A 37 12.91 0.77 -7.86
C GLU A 37 11.44 1.11 -8.16
N VAL A 38 10.59 0.92 -7.15
CA VAL A 38 9.16 1.22 -7.18
C VAL A 38 8.93 2.63 -6.67
N PHE A 39 8.09 3.37 -7.37
CA PHE A 39 7.72 4.74 -7.03
C PHE A 39 6.22 4.86 -6.87
N VAL A 40 5.83 5.80 -6.02
CA VAL A 40 4.46 6.32 -5.94
C VAL A 40 4.46 7.77 -6.38
N GLY A 41 3.45 8.16 -7.16
CA GLY A 41 3.16 9.55 -7.47
C GLY A 41 1.81 9.97 -6.95
N PHE A 42 1.72 11.19 -6.42
CA PHE A 42 0.48 11.85 -6.04
C PHE A 42 0.32 13.09 -6.90
N ARG A 43 -0.91 13.38 -7.32
CA ARG A 43 -1.26 14.61 -8.03
C ARG A 43 -2.73 14.94 -7.84
N THR A 44 -3.10 16.20 -8.06
CA THR A 44 -4.50 16.58 -8.10
C THR A 44 -4.97 16.86 -9.54
N SER A 45 -6.28 16.74 -9.79
CA SER A 45 -6.91 17.22 -11.02
C SER A 45 -7.24 18.72 -10.97
N GLY A 46 -7.11 19.34 -9.80
CA GLY A 46 -7.37 20.77 -9.57
C GLY A 46 -7.10 21.20 -8.13
N GLY A 47 -7.46 22.44 -7.80
CA GLY A 47 -7.40 22.96 -6.43
C GLY A 47 -5.99 23.12 -5.85
N GLU A 48 -5.91 23.04 -4.51
CA GLU A 48 -4.67 23.11 -3.75
C GLU A 48 -3.70 21.99 -4.16
N GLY A 49 -2.45 22.36 -4.46
CA GLY A 49 -1.41 21.44 -4.94
C GLY A 49 -1.45 21.08 -6.44
N SER A 50 -2.35 21.69 -7.22
CA SER A 50 -2.52 21.35 -8.66
C SER A 50 -1.33 21.64 -9.56
N SER A 51 -0.37 22.45 -9.12
CA SER A 51 0.86 22.72 -9.85
C SER A 51 1.95 21.69 -9.63
N THR A 52 1.75 20.70 -8.75
CA THR A 52 2.83 19.86 -8.23
C THR A 52 2.41 18.40 -8.08
N SER A 53 3.29 17.50 -8.52
CA SER A 53 3.24 16.08 -8.23
C SER A 53 4.22 15.75 -7.11
N TYR A 54 3.81 14.91 -6.16
CA TYR A 54 4.67 14.43 -5.09
C TYR A 54 5.11 13.01 -5.41
N LEU A 55 6.42 12.80 -5.57
CA LEU A 55 7.00 11.52 -5.97
C LEU A 55 7.80 10.94 -4.81
N ILE A 56 7.57 9.67 -4.47
CA ILE A 56 8.29 8.98 -3.40
C ILE A 56 8.86 7.67 -3.94
N LYS A 57 10.13 7.40 -3.64
CA LYS A 57 10.74 6.09 -3.87
C LYS A 57 10.37 5.13 -2.73
N LEU A 58 9.70 4.04 -3.05
CA LEU A 58 9.23 3.02 -2.08
C LEU A 58 10.27 1.92 -1.81
N GLY A 59 11.21 1.71 -2.73
CA GLY A 59 12.25 0.69 -2.63
C GLY A 59 12.25 -0.27 -3.83
N ALA A 60 13.20 -1.21 -3.85
CA ALA A 60 13.34 -2.18 -4.92
C ALA A 60 12.10 -3.09 -5.06
N ASP A 61 11.71 -3.43 -6.30
CA ASP A 61 10.59 -4.33 -6.60
C ASP A 61 10.73 -5.72 -5.96
N THR A 62 11.95 -6.16 -5.67
CA THR A 62 12.22 -7.41 -4.96
C THR A 62 11.72 -7.38 -3.52
N LEU A 63 11.63 -6.21 -2.88
CA LEU A 63 11.05 -6.08 -1.54
C LEU A 63 9.58 -6.55 -1.55
N PHE A 64 8.85 -6.20 -2.60
CA PHE A 64 7.43 -6.52 -2.73
C PHE A 64 7.22 -7.92 -3.33
N ARG A 65 7.92 -8.25 -4.41
CA ARG A 65 7.75 -9.54 -5.11
C ARG A 65 8.26 -10.74 -4.35
N ASN A 66 9.27 -10.56 -3.51
CA ASN A 66 9.85 -11.65 -2.73
C ASN A 66 9.34 -11.64 -1.29
N ALA A 67 8.42 -10.73 -0.94
CA ALA A 67 7.67 -10.84 0.29
C ALA A 67 6.94 -12.19 0.30
N ALA A 68 6.76 -12.78 1.48
CA ALA A 68 6.06 -14.05 1.56
C ALA A 68 4.58 -13.83 1.18
N PRO A 69 3.92 -14.76 0.48
CA PRO A 69 2.50 -14.63 0.13
C PRO A 69 1.64 -14.24 1.35
N GLY A 70 0.74 -13.27 1.18
CA GLY A 70 -0.18 -12.85 2.25
C GLY A 70 0.44 -11.93 3.31
N THR A 71 1.77 -11.78 3.35
CA THR A 71 2.41 -10.88 4.30
C THR A 71 2.10 -9.42 4.01
N THR A 72 1.77 -8.67 5.06
CA THR A 72 1.65 -7.21 5.03
C THR A 72 2.93 -6.57 5.56
N LEU A 73 3.48 -5.65 4.77
CA LEU A 73 4.69 -4.90 5.06
C LEU A 73 4.35 -3.41 5.15
N GLU A 74 4.78 -2.75 6.21
CA GLU A 74 4.88 -1.29 6.20
C GLU A 74 6.13 -0.88 5.42
N VAL A 75 5.97 0.06 4.48
CA VAL A 75 7.10 0.58 3.71
C VAL A 75 7.85 1.58 4.57
N THR A 76 8.98 1.15 5.11
CA THR A 76 9.80 1.95 6.03
C THR A 76 10.81 2.84 5.31
N GLY A 77 11.41 3.80 6.02
CA GLY A 77 12.45 4.69 5.47
C GLY A 77 11.92 5.83 4.59
N LEU A 78 10.60 6.02 4.52
CA LEU A 78 9.96 7.07 3.72
C LEU A 78 9.97 8.45 4.41
N GLY A 79 10.37 8.55 5.68
CA GLY A 79 10.20 9.76 6.49
C GLY A 79 8.74 9.92 6.93
N SER A 80 8.14 11.08 6.67
CA SER A 80 6.73 11.38 7.03
C SER A 80 5.92 11.87 5.83
N PRO A 81 5.54 10.97 4.89
CA PRO A 81 4.73 11.33 3.72
C PRO A 81 3.43 12.06 4.07
N GLY A 82 2.76 11.69 5.19
CA GLY A 82 1.54 12.37 5.62
C GLY A 82 1.73 13.86 5.92
N THR A 83 2.91 14.26 6.39
CA THR A 83 3.25 15.67 6.63
C THR A 83 3.44 16.42 5.32
N ASP A 84 4.14 15.83 4.35
CA ASP A 84 4.31 16.42 3.01
C ASP A 84 2.98 16.51 2.26
N LEU A 85 2.14 15.47 2.33
CA LEU A 85 0.81 15.45 1.74
C LEU A 85 -0.08 16.52 2.35
N THR A 86 -0.03 16.70 3.67
CA THR A 86 -0.76 17.76 4.36
C THR A 86 -0.27 19.15 3.95
N ALA A 87 1.04 19.35 3.85
CA ALA A 87 1.63 20.63 3.46
C ALA A 87 1.37 20.98 1.98
N THR A 88 1.27 19.98 1.11
CA THR A 88 1.12 20.17 -0.35
C THR A 88 -0.34 20.21 -0.80
N TYR A 89 -1.19 19.36 -0.20
CA TYR A 89 -2.57 19.11 -0.63
C TYR A 89 -3.61 19.42 0.46
N GLY A 90 -3.19 19.99 1.58
CA GLY A 90 -4.05 20.42 2.68
C GLY A 90 -4.35 19.34 3.72
N ASN A 91 -4.83 19.75 4.90
CA ASN A 91 -5.10 18.88 6.06
C ASN A 91 -6.12 17.75 5.82
N PHE A 92 -6.92 17.85 4.75
CA PHE A 92 -7.95 16.86 4.41
C PHE A 92 -7.63 16.10 3.12
N TRP A 93 -6.35 16.05 2.73
CA TRP A 93 -5.89 15.36 1.52
C TRP A 93 -6.48 13.95 1.40
N SER A 94 -6.57 13.22 2.51
CA SER A 94 -7.02 11.82 2.56
C SER A 94 -8.50 11.60 2.29
N THR A 95 -9.28 12.66 2.08
CA THR A 95 -10.71 12.60 1.73
C THR A 95 -11.02 13.35 0.43
N ARG A 96 -10.00 13.85 -0.27
CA ARG A 96 -10.16 14.65 -1.49
C ARG A 96 -10.52 13.76 -2.68
N SER A 97 -11.60 14.09 -3.37
CA SER A 97 -11.99 13.39 -4.61
C SER A 97 -11.14 13.77 -5.82
N ASP A 98 -10.44 14.90 -5.73
CA ASP A 98 -9.58 15.45 -6.78
C ASP A 98 -8.09 15.13 -6.57
N LEU A 99 -7.72 14.47 -5.47
CA LEU A 99 -6.37 13.95 -5.24
C LEU A 99 -6.30 12.48 -5.63
N TYR A 100 -5.25 12.12 -6.35
CA TYR A 100 -5.01 10.77 -6.86
C TYR A 100 -3.61 10.31 -6.50
N TRP A 101 -3.44 9.00 -6.42
CA TRP A 101 -2.12 8.37 -6.27
C TRP A 101 -2.02 7.10 -7.12
N GLY A 102 -0.81 6.82 -7.62
CA GLY A 102 -0.50 5.65 -8.44
C GLY A 102 0.90 5.11 -8.17
N ILE A 103 1.10 3.82 -8.37
CA ILE A 103 2.37 3.10 -8.24
C ILE A 103 2.88 2.74 -9.63
N PHE A 104 4.17 2.94 -9.86
CA PHE A 104 4.83 2.54 -11.10
C PHE A 104 6.28 2.13 -10.85
N ALA A 105 6.79 1.26 -11.72
CA ALA A 105 8.20 0.90 -11.76
C ALA A 105 8.57 0.32 -13.11
N SER A 106 9.85 0.35 -13.46
CA SER A 106 10.35 -0.36 -14.64
C SER A 106 11.69 -1.04 -14.38
N ARG A 107 11.88 -2.17 -15.06
CA ARG A 107 13.18 -2.81 -15.24
C ARG A 107 13.53 -2.74 -16.72
N VAL A 108 14.18 -1.65 -17.10
CA VAL A 108 14.55 -1.40 -18.50
C VAL A 108 15.59 -2.43 -18.95
N SER A 109 15.32 -3.08 -20.07
CA SER A 109 16.26 -3.96 -20.76
C SER A 109 15.86 -4.11 -22.23
N ALA A 110 16.53 -4.98 -22.99
CA ALA A 110 16.08 -5.32 -24.35
C ALA A 110 14.63 -5.84 -24.36
N SER A 111 14.19 -6.49 -23.27
CA SER A 111 12.81 -6.92 -23.04
C SER A 111 12.36 -6.45 -21.65
N SER A 112 11.92 -5.20 -21.59
CA SER A 112 11.61 -4.54 -20.31
C SER A 112 10.44 -5.22 -19.59
N VAL A 113 10.49 -5.13 -18.26
CA VAL A 113 9.38 -5.46 -17.36
C VAL A 113 8.87 -4.13 -16.80
N VAL A 114 7.55 -3.96 -16.79
CA VAL A 114 6.91 -2.76 -16.21
C VAL A 114 5.99 -3.18 -15.07
N TYR A 115 5.86 -2.29 -14.10
CA TYR A 115 4.95 -2.41 -12.98
C TYR A 115 4.03 -1.21 -12.96
N ALA A 116 2.75 -1.45 -12.75
CA ALA A 116 1.75 -0.39 -12.64
C ALA A 116 0.67 -0.82 -11.65
N SER A 117 0.18 0.12 -10.85
CA SER A 117 -0.98 -0.09 -10.00
C SER A 117 -2.27 0.00 -10.77
N ARG A 118 -3.32 -0.70 -10.33
CA ARG A 118 -4.70 -0.52 -10.76
C ARG A 118 -5.60 -0.28 -9.53
N PRO A 119 -6.50 0.72 -9.56
CA PRO A 119 -7.43 1.00 -8.47
C PRO A 119 -8.42 -0.13 -8.24
N ARG A 120 -8.58 -0.56 -6.99
CA ARG A 120 -9.67 -1.45 -6.62
C ARG A 120 -11.00 -0.70 -6.67
N THR A 121 -12.00 -1.30 -7.31
CA THR A 121 -13.39 -0.83 -7.26
C THR A 121 -14.06 -1.23 -5.94
N THR A 122 -13.61 -2.33 -5.35
CA THR A 122 -14.03 -2.83 -4.04
C THR A 122 -12.78 -3.28 -3.27
N PRO A 123 -12.61 -2.90 -1.99
CA PRO A 123 -11.39 -3.21 -1.24
C PRO A 123 -11.04 -4.70 -1.16
N GLU A 124 -12.03 -5.59 -1.30
CA GLU A 124 -11.90 -7.03 -1.09
C GLU A 124 -11.64 -7.83 -2.37
N THR A 125 -11.83 -7.22 -3.54
CA THR A 125 -11.70 -7.93 -4.82
C THR A 125 -10.49 -7.39 -5.59
N ALA A 126 -9.54 -8.28 -5.85
CA ALA A 126 -8.43 -7.96 -6.75
C ALA A 126 -8.97 -7.63 -8.14
N THR A 127 -8.41 -6.59 -8.73
CA THR A 127 -8.74 -6.19 -10.10
C THR A 127 -8.16 -7.17 -11.12
N GLN A 128 -8.76 -7.18 -12.30
CA GLN A 128 -8.19 -7.96 -13.40
C GLN A 128 -6.92 -7.28 -13.92
N PRO A 129 -5.86 -8.04 -14.24
CA PRO A 129 -4.66 -7.48 -14.85
C PRO A 129 -4.95 -6.88 -16.23
N TRP A 130 -4.10 -5.98 -16.70
CA TRP A 130 -4.09 -5.62 -18.12
C TRP A 130 -3.64 -6.82 -18.97
N PRO A 131 -4.06 -6.90 -20.25
CA PRO A 131 -3.52 -7.85 -21.20
C PRO A 131 -1.98 -7.80 -21.25
N ALA A 132 -1.37 -8.92 -21.65
CA ALA A 132 0.06 -8.95 -21.89
C ALA A 132 0.44 -7.91 -22.96
N LEU A 133 1.46 -7.10 -22.67
CA LEU A 133 1.95 -6.10 -23.63
C LEU A 133 3.03 -6.71 -24.53
N PRO A 134 3.03 -6.41 -25.85
CA PRO A 134 4.15 -6.73 -26.73
C PRO A 134 5.46 -6.08 -26.27
N GLN A 135 6.61 -6.62 -26.70
CA GLN A 135 7.93 -6.10 -26.32
C GLN A 135 8.11 -4.61 -26.65
N THR A 136 7.68 -4.18 -27.85
CA THR A 136 7.74 -2.77 -28.26
C THR A 136 6.96 -1.87 -27.30
N SER A 137 5.74 -2.27 -26.94
CA SER A 137 4.90 -1.54 -25.97
C SER A 137 5.57 -1.47 -24.60
N ARG A 138 6.07 -2.60 -24.07
CA ARG A 138 6.74 -2.61 -22.75
C ARG A 138 7.98 -1.72 -22.72
N ASN A 139 8.78 -1.74 -23.78
CA ASN A 139 9.99 -0.89 -23.85
C ASN A 139 9.62 0.60 -23.94
N ALA A 140 8.60 0.96 -24.73
CA ALA A 140 8.12 2.33 -24.80
C ALA A 140 7.57 2.83 -23.46
N THR A 141 6.73 2.02 -22.79
CA THR A 141 6.18 2.33 -21.46
C THR A 141 7.28 2.44 -20.40
N ALA A 142 8.25 1.52 -20.41
CA ALA A 142 9.38 1.56 -19.51
C ALA A 142 10.22 2.84 -19.71
N GLN A 143 10.38 3.29 -20.96
CA GLN A 143 11.07 4.55 -21.26
C GLN A 143 10.30 5.76 -20.71
N SER A 144 8.98 5.83 -20.91
CA SER A 144 8.17 6.93 -20.34
C SER A 144 8.23 6.97 -18.81
N MET A 145 8.32 5.81 -18.13
CA MET A 145 8.56 5.76 -16.69
C MET A 145 9.98 6.25 -16.34
N VAL A 146 11.00 5.91 -17.13
CA VAL A 146 12.36 6.44 -16.94
C VAL A 146 12.42 7.94 -17.18
N ASP A 147 11.67 8.49 -18.12
CA ASP A 147 11.65 9.93 -18.38
C ASP A 147 11.17 10.69 -17.13
N VAL A 148 10.14 10.19 -16.43
CA VAL A 148 9.69 10.75 -15.14
C VAL A 148 10.79 10.73 -14.08
N LEU A 149 11.62 9.70 -14.09
CA LEU A 149 12.60 9.47 -13.04
C LEU A 149 13.95 10.13 -13.31
N SER A 150 14.41 10.20 -14.56
CA SER A 150 15.81 10.52 -14.89
C SER A 150 15.99 11.60 -15.94
N SER A 151 14.93 12.03 -16.63
CA SER A 151 15.04 13.20 -17.53
C SER A 151 15.09 14.50 -16.72
N ILE A 152 15.51 15.58 -17.37
CA ILE A 152 15.60 16.90 -16.72
C ILE A 152 14.22 17.32 -16.19
N GLY A 153 14.17 17.77 -14.94
CA GLY A 153 12.92 18.06 -14.23
C GLY A 153 12.20 16.82 -13.67
N GLY A 154 12.78 15.63 -13.84
CA GLY A 154 12.35 14.38 -13.24
C GLY A 154 12.69 14.26 -11.75
N TYR A 155 12.44 13.07 -11.19
CA TYR A 155 12.80 12.76 -9.80
C TYR A 155 14.30 12.96 -9.51
N GLN A 156 15.17 12.38 -10.34
CA GLN A 156 16.61 12.44 -10.18
C GLN A 156 17.14 13.87 -10.27
N GLY A 157 17.95 14.26 -9.29
CA GLY A 157 18.51 15.60 -9.23
C GLY A 157 17.59 16.64 -8.60
N SER A 158 16.35 16.27 -8.25
CA SER A 158 15.48 17.11 -7.44
C SER A 158 15.89 17.10 -5.95
N GLU A 159 15.52 18.15 -5.24
CA GLU A 159 15.73 18.25 -3.80
C GLU A 159 14.76 17.34 -3.04
N ALA A 160 15.26 16.67 -2.00
CA ALA A 160 14.42 15.91 -1.10
C ALA A 160 13.53 16.86 -0.28
N THR A 161 12.32 16.43 0.08
CA THR A 161 11.47 17.23 0.97
C THR A 161 12.06 17.30 2.38
N ALA A 162 11.62 18.29 3.16
CA ALA A 162 12.06 18.42 4.56
C ALA A 162 11.65 17.21 5.43
N ASN A 163 10.61 16.48 5.04
CA ASN A 163 10.06 15.37 5.81
C ASN A 163 10.39 14.00 5.23
N SER A 164 11.05 13.91 4.06
CA SER A 164 11.40 12.64 3.44
C SER A 164 12.70 12.72 2.65
N PRO A 165 13.71 11.87 2.97
CA PRO A 165 14.96 11.83 2.20
C PRO A 165 14.80 11.14 0.83
N VAL A 166 13.63 10.56 0.54
CA VAL A 166 13.36 9.77 -0.66
C VAL A 166 12.17 10.30 -1.46
N ALA A 167 11.65 11.47 -1.09
CA ALA A 167 10.55 12.11 -1.79
C ALA A 167 10.92 13.49 -2.29
N THR A 168 10.29 13.91 -3.38
CA THR A 168 10.44 15.24 -3.98
C THR A 168 9.10 15.79 -4.45
N LEU A 169 9.02 17.12 -4.53
CA LEU A 169 7.95 17.85 -5.20
C LEU A 169 8.38 18.21 -6.62
N GLN A 170 7.72 17.60 -7.60
CA GLN A 170 7.93 17.85 -9.02
C GLN A 170 6.90 18.85 -9.54
N ASN A 171 7.34 19.89 -10.24
CA ASN A 171 6.42 20.81 -10.92
C ASN A 171 5.70 20.09 -12.07
N ASN A 172 4.39 20.29 -12.16
CA ASN A 172 3.59 19.76 -13.25
C ASN A 172 3.88 20.55 -14.54
N THR A 173 4.45 19.88 -15.53
CA THR A 173 4.76 20.45 -16.84
C THR A 173 4.19 19.60 -17.97
N ALA A 174 4.24 20.10 -19.21
CA ALA A 174 3.91 19.32 -20.41
C ALA A 174 5.07 18.42 -20.91
N GLU A 175 6.25 18.51 -20.28
CA GLU A 175 7.42 17.70 -20.61
C GLU A 175 7.25 16.23 -20.26
N ASP A 176 7.97 15.36 -20.97
CA ASP A 176 7.96 13.91 -20.76
C ASP A 176 8.39 13.49 -19.33
N SER A 177 9.17 14.33 -18.65
CA SER A 177 9.61 14.10 -17.27
C SER A 177 8.52 14.34 -16.22
N SER A 178 7.40 14.95 -16.58
CA SER A 178 6.32 15.25 -15.63
C SER A 178 5.42 14.04 -15.41
N TYR A 179 5.32 13.56 -14.16
CA TYR A 179 4.37 12.52 -13.78
C TYR A 179 2.94 12.93 -14.17
N PHE A 180 2.53 14.16 -13.87
CA PHE A 180 1.22 14.72 -14.28
C PHE A 180 0.95 14.67 -15.79
N LYS A 181 1.97 14.72 -16.64
CA LYS A 181 1.78 14.57 -18.08
C LYS A 181 1.66 13.10 -18.49
N GLN A 182 2.39 12.22 -17.81
CA GLN A 182 2.39 10.79 -18.10
C GLN A 182 1.13 10.08 -17.58
N VAL A 183 0.50 10.63 -16.55
CA VAL A 183 -0.71 10.08 -15.95
C VAL A 183 -1.80 11.14 -15.89
N GLY A 184 -3.06 10.78 -16.15
CA GLY A 184 -4.15 11.64 -15.65
C GLY A 184 -4.99 12.43 -16.62
N THR A 185 -5.01 12.07 -17.90
CA THR A 185 -6.22 12.34 -18.69
C THR A 185 -7.14 11.13 -18.55
N PRO A 186 -8.29 11.24 -17.84
CA PRO A 186 -9.24 10.14 -17.75
C PRO A 186 -9.62 9.63 -19.15
N GLY A 187 -9.48 8.32 -19.38
CA GLY A 187 -9.75 7.70 -20.67
C GLY A 187 -8.57 7.65 -21.65
N THR A 188 -7.38 8.17 -21.29
CA THR A 188 -6.15 7.94 -22.04
C THR A 188 -5.33 6.83 -21.42
N THR A 189 -4.31 6.39 -22.16
CA THR A 189 -3.30 5.46 -21.67
C THR A 189 -2.20 6.20 -20.91
N ASP A 190 -1.97 5.77 -19.68
CA ASP A 190 -0.92 6.26 -18.78
C ASP A 190 0.45 5.74 -19.26
N PHE A 191 1.49 6.57 -19.18
CA PHE A 191 2.84 6.27 -19.70
C PHE A 191 2.87 5.94 -21.20
N GLY A 192 2.08 6.69 -21.98
CA GLY A 192 2.15 6.73 -23.44
C GLY A 192 1.12 5.85 -24.16
N SER A 193 0.89 6.17 -25.44
CA SER A 193 -0.18 5.56 -26.25
C SER A 193 -0.08 4.04 -26.41
N LEU A 194 1.14 3.49 -26.33
CA LEU A 194 1.41 2.07 -26.50
C LEU A 194 1.24 1.24 -25.22
N SER A 195 1.04 1.88 -24.06
CA SER A 195 1.05 1.21 -22.76
C SER A 195 -0.19 0.35 -22.49
N GLN A 196 -1.35 0.74 -23.04
CA GLN A 196 -2.66 0.20 -22.69
C GLN A 196 -3.01 0.27 -21.19
N LEU A 197 -2.16 0.90 -20.37
CA LEU A 197 -2.40 1.13 -18.94
C LEU A 197 -3.42 2.25 -18.85
N THR A 198 -4.60 1.98 -18.31
CA THR A 198 -5.66 2.99 -18.22
C THR A 198 -6.09 3.14 -16.77
N GLY A 199 -5.94 4.35 -16.25
CA GLY A 199 -6.37 4.69 -14.89
C GLY A 199 -5.56 3.93 -13.85
N ILE A 200 -4.25 4.14 -13.81
CA ILE A 200 -3.39 3.51 -12.79
C ILE A 200 -3.60 4.09 -11.38
N GLU A 201 -4.31 5.22 -11.28
CA GLU A 201 -4.41 6.01 -10.06
C GLU A 201 -5.78 5.90 -9.38
N ALA A 202 -5.77 5.78 -8.06
CA ALA A 202 -6.98 5.77 -7.23
C ALA A 202 -7.21 7.15 -6.61
N GLY A 203 -8.48 7.56 -6.47
CA GLY A 203 -8.86 8.81 -5.82
C GLY A 203 -9.24 8.62 -4.35
N PHE A 204 -9.07 9.65 -3.53
CA PHE A 204 -9.38 9.62 -2.09
C PHE A 204 -10.83 9.98 -1.73
N GLY A 205 -11.73 10.08 -2.72
CA GLY A 205 -13.14 10.45 -2.48
C GLY A 205 -13.91 9.46 -1.58
N GLY A 206 -13.49 8.20 -1.53
CA GLY A 206 -13.99 7.18 -0.60
C GLY A 206 -13.18 7.04 0.69
N GLY A 207 -12.27 7.99 0.97
CA GLY A 207 -11.26 7.89 2.00
C GLY A 207 -10.13 6.91 1.64
N PRO A 208 -9.14 6.71 2.54
CA PRO A 208 -7.97 5.88 2.24
C PRO A 208 -8.30 4.41 1.99
N ALA A 209 -9.33 3.86 2.65
CA ALA A 209 -9.81 2.49 2.41
C ALA A 209 -10.33 2.29 0.98
N GLY A 210 -10.92 3.33 0.38
CA GLY A 210 -11.39 3.31 -1.01
C GLY A 210 -10.30 3.57 -2.05
N ALA A 211 -9.07 3.86 -1.61
CA ALA A 211 -7.96 4.23 -2.49
C ALA A 211 -6.94 3.09 -2.70
N ALA A 212 -7.28 1.84 -2.38
CA ALA A 212 -6.38 0.70 -2.53
C ALA A 212 -5.95 0.47 -4.00
N LEU A 213 -4.68 0.06 -4.19
CA LEU A 213 -4.02 -0.10 -5.48
C LEU A 213 -3.44 -1.51 -5.63
N ASP A 214 -3.89 -2.28 -6.61
CA ASP A 214 -3.29 -3.56 -6.97
C ASP A 214 -2.06 -3.36 -7.86
N LEU A 215 -0.90 -3.86 -7.45
CA LEU A 215 0.31 -3.84 -8.25
C LEU A 215 0.34 -5.03 -9.21
N PHE A 216 0.54 -4.75 -10.50
CA PHE A 216 0.78 -5.79 -11.51
C PHE A 216 2.19 -5.72 -12.07
N ARG A 217 2.76 -6.88 -12.34
CA ARG A 217 4.01 -7.06 -13.09
C ARG A 217 3.68 -7.49 -14.51
N ILE A 218 4.04 -6.68 -15.50
CA ILE A 218 3.76 -6.94 -16.91
C ILE A 218 5.08 -7.27 -17.63
N SER A 219 5.13 -8.46 -18.22
CA SER A 219 6.33 -9.01 -18.85
C SER A 219 6.01 -9.80 -20.12
N THR A 220 7.01 -10.44 -20.74
CA THR A 220 6.81 -11.31 -21.92
C THR A 220 5.91 -12.51 -21.64
N THR A 221 5.92 -13.01 -20.40
CA THR A 221 5.15 -14.19 -20.00
C THR A 221 3.72 -13.85 -19.59
N GLY A 222 3.36 -12.57 -19.62
CA GLY A 222 2.04 -12.08 -19.21
C GLY A 222 2.10 -11.05 -18.10
N SER A 223 0.91 -10.76 -17.57
CA SER A 223 0.68 -9.84 -16.47
C SER A 223 0.33 -10.63 -15.20
N ALA A 224 1.11 -10.46 -14.14
CA ALA A 224 0.93 -11.16 -12.87
C ALA A 224 0.54 -10.17 -11.77
N PHE A 225 -0.43 -10.55 -10.94
CA PHE A 225 -0.77 -9.80 -9.73
C PHE A 225 0.36 -9.98 -8.71
N VAL A 226 0.90 -8.87 -8.21
CA VAL A 226 2.01 -8.87 -7.25
C VAL A 226 1.48 -8.70 -5.83
N GLY A 227 0.48 -7.84 -5.62
CA GLY A 227 -0.08 -7.57 -4.30
C GLY A 227 -0.76 -6.21 -4.26
N THR A 228 -1.13 -5.74 -3.09
CA THR A 228 -1.95 -4.52 -2.93
C THR A 228 -1.25 -3.51 -2.05
N PHE A 229 -1.16 -2.28 -2.53
CA PHE A 229 -0.79 -1.11 -1.74
C PHE A 229 -2.04 -0.46 -1.14
N THR A 230 -1.89 -0.04 0.10
CA THR A 230 -2.84 0.84 0.79
C THR A 230 -2.07 1.98 1.46
N ILE A 231 -2.79 3.04 1.79
CA ILE A 231 -2.24 4.19 2.51
C ILE A 231 -3.22 4.58 3.61
N SER A 232 -2.72 5.02 4.77
CA SER A 232 -3.56 5.55 5.86
C SER A 232 -3.72 7.06 5.76
N ALA A 233 -4.66 7.64 6.53
CA ALA A 233 -4.78 9.10 6.64
C ALA A 233 -3.53 9.79 7.24
N ALA A 234 -2.67 9.04 7.92
CA ALA A 234 -1.37 9.51 8.41
C ALA A 234 -0.27 9.44 7.33
N GLY A 235 -0.59 8.99 6.11
CA GLY A 235 0.37 8.83 5.02
C GLY A 235 1.28 7.61 5.17
N VAL A 236 0.92 6.64 6.02
CA VAL A 236 1.64 5.37 6.15
C VAL A 236 1.25 4.47 4.97
N ILE A 237 2.23 4.04 4.18
CA ILE A 237 2.03 3.17 3.02
C ILE A 237 2.34 1.73 3.42
N THR A 238 1.42 0.82 3.13
CA THR A 238 1.55 -0.61 3.39
C THR A 238 1.36 -1.41 2.10
N PHE A 239 2.06 -2.53 1.99
CA PHE A 239 1.95 -3.48 0.88
C PHE A 239 1.59 -4.87 1.41
N THR A 240 0.57 -5.51 0.85
CA THR A 240 0.23 -6.91 1.12
C THR A 240 0.53 -7.74 -0.12
N ASN A 241 1.43 -8.72 0.01
CA ASN A 241 1.80 -9.56 -1.13
C ASN A 241 0.64 -10.46 -1.57
N ALA A 242 0.52 -10.67 -2.88
CA ALA A 242 -0.50 -11.52 -3.45
C ALA A 242 -0.32 -12.96 -2.95
N VAL A 243 -1.44 -13.59 -2.60
CA VAL A 243 -1.50 -15.03 -2.46
C VAL A 243 -1.97 -15.56 -3.80
N THR A 244 -1.07 -16.18 -4.55
CA THR A 244 -1.47 -17.06 -5.64
C THR A 244 -2.03 -18.31 -4.98
N ALA A 245 -3.31 -18.26 -4.61
CA ALA A 245 -4.02 -19.39 -4.06
C ALA A 245 -4.14 -20.45 -5.16
N GLU A 246 -3.10 -21.28 -5.32
CA GLU A 246 -3.35 -22.66 -5.72
C GLU A 246 -4.18 -23.25 -4.57
N PRO A 247 -5.42 -23.73 -4.82
CA PRO A 247 -6.35 -24.10 -3.75
C PRO A 247 -5.80 -25.12 -2.73
N ASN A 248 -4.76 -25.85 -3.15
CA ASN A 248 -4.09 -26.90 -2.40
C ASN A 248 -2.61 -26.63 -2.12
N ALA A 249 -2.08 -25.44 -2.47
CA ALA A 249 -0.73 -25.07 -2.01
C ALA A 249 -0.76 -24.88 -0.50
N ASP A 250 0.28 -25.35 0.17
CA ASP A 250 0.56 -25.23 1.60
C ASP A 250 2.01 -24.73 1.67
N THR A 251 2.17 -23.40 1.66
CA THR A 251 3.45 -22.73 1.40
C THR A 251 4.42 -22.91 2.56
N ASP A 252 3.93 -23.02 3.80
CA ASP A 252 4.75 -23.19 5.00
C ASP A 252 4.79 -24.62 5.56
N GLY A 253 3.97 -25.53 5.00
CA GLY A 253 3.98 -26.95 5.31
C GLY A 253 3.30 -27.29 6.64
N ASP A 254 2.39 -26.44 7.12
CA ASP A 254 1.70 -26.64 8.40
C ASP A 254 0.44 -27.51 8.30
N GLY A 255 0.05 -27.89 7.07
CA GLY A 255 -1.07 -28.76 6.76
C GLY A 255 -2.37 -28.02 6.40
N PHE A 256 -2.37 -26.68 6.38
CA PHE A 256 -3.45 -25.87 5.83
C PHE A 256 -3.07 -25.37 4.44
N SER A 257 -4.06 -25.24 3.55
CA SER A 257 -3.78 -24.63 2.25
C SER A 257 -3.78 -23.12 2.35
N ASP A 258 -2.92 -22.46 1.57
CA ASP A 258 -2.81 -21.01 1.46
C ASP A 258 -4.19 -20.35 1.25
N ALA A 259 -5.05 -21.02 0.47
CA ALA A 259 -6.41 -20.58 0.22
C ALA A 259 -7.28 -20.54 1.50
N ILE A 260 -7.18 -21.57 2.34
CA ILE A 260 -7.90 -21.64 3.62
C ILE A 260 -7.35 -20.59 4.60
N GLU A 261 -6.04 -20.40 4.62
CA GLU A 261 -5.38 -19.47 5.53
C GLU A 261 -5.73 -18.02 5.20
N VAL A 262 -5.74 -17.65 3.91
CA VAL A 262 -6.24 -16.35 3.47
C VAL A 262 -7.69 -16.13 3.87
N LEU A 263 -8.54 -17.13 3.67
CA LEU A 263 -9.95 -17.07 4.08
C LEU A 263 -10.10 -16.95 5.61
N ALA A 264 -9.18 -17.54 6.36
CA ALA A 264 -9.14 -17.44 7.81
C ALA A 264 -8.54 -16.13 8.33
N GLY A 265 -7.78 -15.42 7.51
CA GLY A 265 -7.00 -14.25 7.90
C GLY A 265 -5.68 -14.58 8.59
N THR A 266 -5.13 -15.76 8.33
CA THR A 266 -3.82 -16.21 8.80
C THR A 266 -2.79 -16.13 7.67
N ASN A 267 -1.50 -16.22 7.98
CA ASN A 267 -0.42 -15.99 7.04
C ASN A 267 0.10 -17.29 6.40
N PRO A 268 -0.13 -17.52 5.09
CA PRO A 268 0.25 -18.78 4.41
C PRO A 268 1.73 -19.15 4.39
N ALA A 269 2.60 -18.21 4.80
CA ALA A 269 4.03 -18.42 4.83
C ALA A 269 4.59 -18.59 6.25
N SER A 270 3.73 -18.70 7.25
CA SER A 270 4.13 -18.81 8.65
C SER A 270 3.40 -19.96 9.32
N GLY A 271 4.04 -21.14 9.40
CA GLY A 271 3.42 -22.31 10.02
C GLY A 271 3.16 -22.20 11.53
N GLY A 272 3.39 -21.03 12.12
CA GLY A 272 2.93 -20.67 13.47
C GLY A 272 1.62 -19.89 13.50
N ASP A 273 1.18 -19.33 12.38
CA ASP A 273 0.00 -18.48 12.20
C ASP A 273 -0.99 -19.15 11.25
N TYR A 274 -1.87 -19.96 11.83
CA TYR A 274 -2.76 -20.84 11.08
C TYR A 274 -4.16 -20.94 11.69
N PRO A 275 -5.16 -21.40 10.93
CA PRO A 275 -6.55 -21.42 11.38
C PRO A 275 -6.72 -22.34 12.59
N ARG A 276 -7.10 -21.76 13.73
CA ARG A 276 -7.34 -22.51 14.97
C ARG A 276 -8.74 -22.24 15.49
N SER A 277 -9.41 -23.33 15.88
CA SER A 277 -10.64 -23.29 16.67
C SER A 277 -10.48 -24.13 17.94
N GLN A 278 -11.07 -23.66 19.02
CA GLN A 278 -11.13 -24.36 20.29
C GLN A 278 -12.59 -24.59 20.68
N VAL A 279 -12.85 -25.74 21.30
CA VAL A 279 -14.14 -26.08 21.89
C VAL A 279 -13.95 -26.21 23.40
N SER A 280 -14.81 -25.53 24.16
CA SER A 280 -14.88 -25.64 25.62
C SER A 280 -16.32 -25.91 26.05
N VAL A 281 -16.52 -26.47 27.24
CA VAL A 281 -17.87 -26.70 27.79
C VAL A 281 -18.16 -25.65 28.85
N THR A 282 -19.27 -24.94 28.72
CA THR A 282 -19.76 -23.97 29.71
C THR A 282 -21.06 -24.47 30.36
N ALA A 283 -21.57 -23.75 31.36
CA ALA A 283 -22.88 -24.03 31.95
C ALA A 283 -24.03 -23.93 30.93
N GLU A 284 -23.85 -23.10 29.90
CA GLU A 284 -24.87 -22.79 28.89
C GLU A 284 -24.81 -23.76 27.70
N GLY A 285 -23.65 -24.38 27.44
CA GLY A 285 -23.45 -25.37 26.39
C GLY A 285 -22.01 -25.45 25.89
N PRO A 286 -21.75 -26.23 24.83
CA PRO A 286 -20.47 -26.17 24.11
C PRO A 286 -20.25 -24.77 23.53
N ARG A 287 -19.08 -24.19 23.81
CA ARG A 287 -18.62 -22.91 23.29
C ARG A 287 -17.50 -23.14 22.28
N ILE A 288 -17.66 -22.57 21.09
CA ILE A 288 -16.74 -22.65 19.96
C ILE A 288 -16.12 -21.27 19.78
N GLN A 289 -14.78 -21.22 19.81
CA GLN A 289 -14.04 -19.98 19.59
C GLN A 289 -12.95 -20.16 18.54
N THR A 290 -12.76 -19.17 17.67
CA THR A 290 -11.57 -19.10 16.78
C THR A 290 -10.49 -18.21 17.39
N ALA A 291 -9.22 -18.48 17.09
CA ALA A 291 -8.11 -17.65 17.59
C ALA A 291 -8.07 -16.27 16.90
N THR A 292 -8.27 -16.26 15.58
CA THR A 292 -8.37 -15.07 14.74
C THR A 292 -9.45 -15.34 13.70
N ALA A 293 -10.26 -14.34 13.39
CA ALA A 293 -11.15 -14.36 12.23
C ALA A 293 -10.98 -13.03 11.49
N ALA A 294 -10.62 -13.12 10.20
CA ALA A 294 -10.46 -12.00 9.29
C ALA A 294 -11.63 -11.01 9.37
N ALA A 295 -11.35 -9.72 9.19
CA ALA A 295 -12.36 -8.68 9.09
C ALA A 295 -13.26 -8.88 7.87
N ASN A 296 -14.51 -8.41 7.95
CA ASN A 296 -15.53 -8.48 6.89
C ASN A 296 -15.75 -9.90 6.30
N GLN A 297 -15.56 -10.94 7.10
CA GLN A 297 -15.80 -12.32 6.68
C GLN A 297 -17.04 -12.88 7.38
N THR A 298 -17.69 -13.84 6.70
CA THR A 298 -18.81 -14.59 7.29
C THR A 298 -18.35 -15.99 7.63
N TYR A 299 -18.52 -16.37 8.90
CA TYR A 299 -18.22 -17.69 9.44
C TYR A 299 -19.51 -18.41 9.79
N THR A 300 -19.61 -19.67 9.40
CA THR A 300 -20.72 -20.53 9.82
C THR A 300 -20.20 -21.59 10.78
N VAL A 301 -20.80 -21.69 11.96
CA VAL A 301 -20.58 -22.81 12.86
C VAL A 301 -21.55 -23.91 12.46
N GLU A 302 -21.01 -25.10 12.21
CA GLU A 302 -21.78 -26.28 11.84
C GLU A 302 -21.64 -27.37 12.90
N TYR A 303 -22.69 -28.16 13.06
CA TYR A 303 -22.80 -29.26 14.01
C TYR A 303 -23.10 -30.58 13.30
N SER A 304 -22.56 -31.68 13.82
CA SER A 304 -22.97 -33.05 13.46
C SER A 304 -22.85 -34.00 14.65
N GLU A 305 -23.66 -35.06 14.69
CA GLU A 305 -23.51 -36.17 15.65
C GLU A 305 -22.44 -37.20 15.22
N THR A 306 -21.96 -37.11 13.97
CA THR A 306 -20.96 -38.00 13.36
C THR A 306 -19.89 -37.23 12.59
N LEU A 307 -18.73 -37.84 12.37
CA LEU A 307 -17.65 -37.27 11.54
C LEU A 307 -17.80 -37.59 10.03
N GLU A 308 -18.83 -38.32 9.60
CA GLU A 308 -18.99 -38.92 8.25
C GLU A 308 -20.45 -38.82 7.75
N PRO A 309 -20.75 -38.61 6.44
CA PRO A 309 -20.09 -37.75 5.44
C PRO A 309 -20.73 -36.34 5.40
N ALA A 310 -20.26 -35.49 4.47
CA ALA A 310 -20.46 -34.04 4.37
C ALA A 310 -21.90 -33.50 4.49
N ASN A 311 -22.93 -34.31 4.24
CA ASN A 311 -24.33 -33.89 4.26
C ASN A 311 -25.02 -34.05 5.63
N SER A 312 -24.28 -34.48 6.66
CA SER A 312 -24.76 -34.57 8.04
C SER A 312 -24.59 -33.30 8.86
N TRP A 313 -23.82 -32.33 8.34
CA TRP A 313 -23.52 -31.08 9.01
C TRP A 313 -24.65 -30.08 8.83
N ILE A 314 -25.15 -29.54 9.94
CA ILE A 314 -26.18 -28.50 9.96
C ILE A 314 -25.59 -27.19 10.46
N SER A 315 -25.93 -26.08 9.82
CA SER A 315 -25.58 -24.75 10.30
C SER A 315 -26.30 -24.46 11.61
N VAL A 316 -25.55 -24.13 12.66
CA VAL A 316 -26.08 -23.81 13.99
C VAL A 316 -25.83 -22.36 14.40
N GLY A 317 -24.99 -21.63 13.66
CA GLY A 317 -24.80 -20.20 13.84
C GLY A 317 -24.03 -19.57 12.68
N THR A 318 -24.29 -18.29 12.42
CA THR A 318 -23.56 -17.48 11.43
C THR A 318 -23.04 -16.23 12.12
N HIS A 319 -21.76 -15.92 11.89
CA HIS A 319 -21.05 -14.83 12.54
C HIS A 319 -20.35 -14.01 11.45
N ALA A 320 -20.77 -12.76 11.29
CA ALA A 320 -20.06 -11.81 10.46
C ALA A 320 -19.08 -11.02 11.32
N THR A 321 -17.83 -10.91 10.89
CA THR A 321 -16.87 -9.98 11.49
C THR A 321 -17.09 -8.58 10.93
N GLY A 322 -16.87 -7.58 11.77
CA GLY A 322 -16.89 -6.18 11.34
C GLY A 322 -15.60 -5.78 10.64
N ALA A 323 -15.40 -4.46 10.49
CA ALA A 323 -14.20 -3.87 9.88
C ALA A 323 -12.87 -4.20 10.61
N ALA A 324 -12.94 -4.79 11.81
CA ALA A 324 -11.79 -5.27 12.56
C ALA A 324 -11.87 -6.80 12.70
N ALA A 325 -10.72 -7.46 12.59
CA ALA A 325 -10.61 -8.89 12.85
C ALA A 325 -11.02 -9.19 14.29
N ALA A 326 -11.91 -10.17 14.48
CA ALA A 326 -12.46 -10.52 15.77
C ALA A 326 -12.72 -12.03 15.83
N PRO A 327 -12.41 -12.71 16.96
CA PRO A 327 -12.77 -14.10 17.16
C PRO A 327 -14.24 -14.38 16.90
N VAL A 328 -14.53 -15.50 16.25
CA VAL A 328 -15.86 -16.10 16.32
C VAL A 328 -16.04 -16.62 17.74
N ASP A 329 -17.16 -16.29 18.37
CA ASP A 329 -17.52 -16.77 19.70
C ASP A 329 -18.97 -17.20 19.71
N PHE A 330 -19.19 -18.51 19.75
CA PHE A 330 -20.51 -19.12 19.64
C PHE A 330 -20.75 -20.08 20.79
N VAL A 331 -21.93 -20.00 21.41
CA VAL A 331 -22.39 -20.96 22.42
C VAL A 331 -23.61 -21.70 21.89
N ASP A 332 -23.53 -23.03 21.79
CA ASP A 332 -24.66 -23.86 21.38
C ASP A 332 -25.59 -24.13 22.56
N THR A 333 -26.65 -23.32 22.68
CA THR A 333 -27.63 -23.40 23.77
C THR A 333 -28.78 -24.38 23.49
N ASP A 334 -28.79 -25.06 22.35
CA ASP A 334 -29.89 -25.94 21.93
C ASP A 334 -29.99 -27.19 22.80
N ALA A 335 -31.12 -27.34 23.49
CA ALA A 335 -31.35 -28.44 24.42
C ALA A 335 -31.34 -29.83 23.74
N GLY A 336 -31.76 -29.92 22.47
CA GLY A 336 -31.79 -31.16 21.71
C GLY A 336 -30.39 -31.66 21.36
N ARG A 337 -29.49 -30.74 20.95
CA ARG A 337 -28.08 -31.05 20.69
C ARG A 337 -27.30 -31.29 21.98
N ARG A 338 -27.56 -30.51 23.04
CA ARG A 338 -26.93 -30.70 24.36
C ARG A 338 -27.27 -32.03 25.02
N ALA A 339 -28.42 -32.61 24.70
CA ALA A 339 -28.83 -33.92 25.21
C ALA A 339 -28.13 -35.10 24.50
N LYS A 340 -27.37 -34.85 23.43
CA LYS A 340 -26.67 -35.90 22.69
C LYS A 340 -25.42 -36.36 23.42
N ALA A 341 -25.14 -37.66 23.38
CA ALA A 341 -23.98 -38.26 24.02
C ALA A 341 -22.64 -37.80 23.41
N ARG A 342 -22.67 -37.33 22.15
CA ARG A 342 -21.55 -36.73 21.44
C ARG A 342 -22.04 -35.77 20.38
N GLY A 343 -21.20 -34.80 20.04
CA GLY A 343 -21.40 -33.86 18.96
C GLY A 343 -20.05 -33.34 18.48
N PHE A 344 -19.98 -32.99 17.21
CA PHE A 344 -18.81 -32.45 16.55
C PHE A 344 -19.18 -31.07 16.01
N TYR A 345 -18.22 -30.14 16.11
CA TYR A 345 -18.36 -28.80 15.59
C TYR A 345 -17.26 -28.53 14.58
N ARG A 346 -17.57 -27.76 13.55
CA ARG A 346 -16.58 -27.16 12.66
C ARG A 346 -16.97 -25.73 12.33
N VAL A 347 -15.97 -24.94 11.97
CA VAL A 347 -16.16 -23.58 11.46
C VAL A 347 -15.91 -23.61 9.97
N ARG A 348 -16.88 -23.12 9.19
CA ARG A 348 -16.78 -22.98 7.74
C ARG A 348 -16.61 -21.52 7.38
N PHE A 349 -15.65 -21.25 6.51
CA PHE A 349 -15.41 -19.96 5.89
C PHE A 349 -16.37 -19.81 4.68
N SER A 350 -17.08 -18.70 4.61
CA SER A 350 -17.92 -18.34 3.46
C SER A 350 -17.52 -16.96 2.96
N SER A 351 -17.10 -16.90 1.70
CA SER A 351 -16.92 -15.68 0.91
C SER A 351 -18.26 -15.07 0.51
#